data_AF-A0A2R6IBQ6-F1
#
_entry.id   AF-A0A2R6IBQ6-F1
#
_cell.length_a   1.000
_cell.length_b   1.000
_cell.length_c   1.000
_cell.angle_alpha   90.00
_cell.angle_beta   90.00
_cell.angle_gamma   90.00
#
_symmetry.space_group_name_H-M   'P 1'
#
loop_
_entity.id
_entity.type
_entity.pdbx_description
1 polymer ?
#
loop_
_entity_poly.entity_id
_entity_poly.type
_entity_poly.pdbx_seq_one_letter_code
_entity_poly.pdbx_strand_id
1 'polypeptide(L)'
;MFVLVIAVVLAGTAILSVATGSNGSGPTDGQQIQGQSPGQFQPDAVNVEADPEEGELSVDAPEGEKKILVDTSHGNTFDRAKLEPVLEALAEAGHTVDIGAVSGGGFGSGDYNATLQEYDALLVIQPGSGFSDGQRTALQKYTDGGGRVVVLGEPTQSALGQGTFGLVPTQITFGANGMTTDYGARMGADLLYNMDDSANDNNFKEIYAEPTGNSPLTEGVETVTFSRAGYIVTVGDTDASVVLGAADGTRTLKDDRTGSYATAVQNGNMVFVADSDFITRSELYDVDNEVFVSNLLNFLVSGDKPDDVPSVPGQDDGGGF
;
A
#
# COMPACT_ATOMS: atom_id res chain seq x y z
N MET A 1 17.44 -9.83 55.52
CA MET A 1 16.02 -9.44 55.71
C MET A 1 15.11 -9.84 54.54
N PHE A 2 15.58 -10.56 53.52
CA PHE A 2 14.76 -11.03 52.38
C PHE A 2 14.37 -12.52 52.51
N VAL A 3 15.18 -13.34 53.19
CA VAL A 3 14.93 -14.78 53.40
C VAL A 3 13.81 -15.06 54.43
N LEU A 4 13.57 -14.13 55.37
CA LEU A 4 12.55 -14.27 56.41
C LEU A 4 11.12 -13.98 55.90
N VAL A 5 10.97 -13.23 54.82
CA VAL A 5 9.64 -12.91 54.24
C VAL A 5 9.13 -14.09 53.39
N ILE A 6 10.03 -14.78 52.68
CA ILE A 6 9.68 -15.96 51.84
C ILE A 6 9.23 -17.15 52.71
N ALA A 7 9.84 -17.36 53.88
CA ALA A 7 9.47 -18.45 54.79
C ALA A 7 8.07 -18.28 55.41
N VAL A 8 7.63 -17.04 55.66
CA VAL A 8 6.31 -16.76 56.25
C VAL A 8 5.19 -16.92 55.22
N VAL A 9 5.43 -16.58 53.95
CA VAL A 9 4.44 -16.74 52.87
C VAL A 9 4.26 -18.22 52.50
N LEU A 10 5.33 -19.03 52.52
CA LEU A 10 5.23 -20.48 52.26
C LEU A 10 4.67 -21.28 53.43
N ALA A 11 4.83 -20.81 54.68
CA ALA A 11 4.22 -21.45 55.84
C ALA A 11 2.73 -21.12 55.99
N GLY A 12 2.27 -19.98 55.46
CA GLY A 12 0.86 -19.58 55.48
C GLY A 12 -0.06 -20.44 54.59
N THR A 13 0.47 -20.97 53.49
CA THR A 13 -0.31 -21.80 52.54
C THR A 13 -0.34 -23.29 52.92
N ALA A 14 0.56 -23.74 53.81
CA ALA A 14 0.63 -25.14 54.24
C ALA A 14 -0.27 -25.47 55.45
N ILE A 15 -0.79 -24.48 56.19
CA ILE A 15 -1.57 -24.72 57.41
C ILE A 15 -3.09 -24.78 57.14
N LEU A 16 -3.58 -24.20 56.04
CA LEU A 16 -5.00 -24.28 55.70
C LEU A 16 -5.43 -25.66 55.18
N SER A 17 -4.49 -26.49 54.70
CA SER A 17 -4.78 -27.81 54.12
C SER A 17 -4.85 -28.95 55.16
N VAL A 18 -4.53 -28.70 56.42
CA VAL A 18 -4.49 -29.74 57.47
C VAL A 18 -5.70 -29.67 58.42
N ALA A 19 -6.54 -28.63 58.34
CA ALA A 19 -7.68 -28.44 59.25
C ALA A 19 -9.00 -29.10 58.79
N THR A 20 -9.10 -29.60 57.55
CA THR A 20 -10.30 -30.26 57.03
C THR A 20 -10.01 -31.71 56.66
N GLY A 21 -9.97 -32.56 57.68
CA GLY A 21 -9.87 -34.00 57.49
C GLY A 21 -11.07 -34.58 56.72
N SER A 22 -10.75 -35.62 55.96
CA SER A 22 -11.61 -36.69 55.43
C SER A 22 -12.37 -36.48 54.10
N ASN A 23 -11.99 -37.34 53.15
CA ASN A 23 -12.81 -37.97 52.13
C ASN A 23 -13.60 -37.06 51.18
N GLY A 24 -12.91 -36.54 50.18
CA GLY A 24 -13.53 -36.14 48.93
C GLY A 24 -12.52 -36.31 47.81
N SER A 25 -12.84 -37.16 46.84
CA SER A 25 -12.27 -37.03 45.49
C SER A 25 -12.69 -35.66 44.97
N GLY A 26 -11.90 -34.63 45.29
CA GLY A 26 -12.07 -33.29 44.74
C GLY A 26 -11.85 -33.37 43.23
N PRO A 27 -12.70 -32.77 42.39
CA PRO A 27 -12.46 -32.75 40.96
C PRO A 27 -11.09 -32.13 40.72
N THR A 28 -10.33 -32.72 39.80
CA THR A 28 -9.16 -32.07 39.22
C THR A 28 -9.60 -30.69 38.74
N ASP A 29 -9.15 -29.61 39.38
CA ASP A 29 -9.49 -28.22 39.04
C ASP A 29 -8.86 -27.85 37.69
N GLY A 30 -9.52 -28.33 36.66
CA GLY A 30 -9.41 -28.08 35.24
C GLY A 30 -10.71 -28.48 34.52
N GLN A 31 -11.73 -28.92 35.27
CA GLN A 31 -13.08 -29.02 34.73
C GLN A 31 -13.71 -27.63 34.71
N GLN A 32 -13.62 -26.97 33.55
CA GLN A 32 -14.66 -26.09 33.02
C GLN A 32 -15.33 -25.19 34.08
N ILE A 33 -14.58 -24.23 34.63
CA ILE A 33 -15.22 -23.09 35.31
C ILE A 33 -15.70 -22.14 34.21
N GLN A 34 -16.90 -22.40 33.70
CA GLN A 34 -17.61 -21.44 32.84
C GLN A 34 -17.75 -20.10 33.59
N GLY A 35 -17.27 -19.03 32.97
CA GLY A 35 -17.59 -17.66 33.37
C GLY A 35 -16.58 -16.89 34.24
N GLN A 36 -15.32 -17.31 34.36
CA GLN A 36 -14.29 -16.50 35.06
C GLN A 36 -13.36 -15.67 34.17
N SER A 37 -13.24 -15.98 32.89
CA SER A 37 -12.65 -15.06 31.94
C SER A 37 -13.69 -13.98 31.60
N PRO A 38 -13.39 -12.68 31.78
CA PRO A 38 -14.14 -11.62 31.13
C PRO A 38 -14.42 -11.99 29.67
N GLY A 39 -15.58 -11.61 29.12
CA GLY A 39 -16.04 -12.08 27.81
C GLY A 39 -14.98 -12.01 26.71
N GLN A 40 -14.14 -10.96 26.73
CA GLN A 40 -13.03 -10.73 25.81
C GLN A 40 -11.84 -11.70 25.92
N PHE A 41 -11.78 -12.54 26.95
CA PHE A 41 -10.74 -13.55 27.15
C PHE A 41 -11.30 -14.98 27.08
N GLN A 42 -12.54 -15.14 26.60
CA GLN A 42 -13.08 -16.45 26.25
C GLN A 42 -12.45 -16.89 24.92
N PRO A 43 -12.05 -18.17 24.75
CA PRO A 43 -11.45 -18.67 23.52
C PRO A 43 -12.30 -18.38 22.27
N ASP A 44 -13.62 -18.43 22.40
CA ASP A 44 -14.56 -18.16 21.31
C ASP A 44 -14.68 -16.66 20.96
N ALA A 45 -14.22 -15.77 21.85
CA ALA A 45 -14.20 -14.31 21.63
C ALA A 45 -12.84 -13.79 21.15
N VAL A 46 -11.83 -14.66 21.04
CA VAL A 46 -10.51 -14.34 20.45
C VAL A 46 -10.33 -14.98 19.06
N ASN A 47 -11.27 -15.81 18.62
CA ASN A 47 -11.38 -16.24 17.23
C ASN A 47 -12.18 -15.17 16.49
N VAL A 48 -11.51 -14.13 16.03
CA VAL A 48 -12.11 -13.27 15.00
C VAL A 48 -12.05 -14.05 13.69
N GLU A 49 -13.13 -14.00 12.90
CA GLU A 49 -13.10 -14.54 11.55
C GLU A 49 -12.08 -13.71 10.76
N ALA A 50 -11.06 -14.37 10.22
CA ALA A 50 -10.12 -13.72 9.32
C ALA A 50 -10.85 -13.40 8.01
N ASP A 51 -10.51 -12.27 7.42
CA ASP A 51 -10.95 -11.95 6.08
C ASP A 51 -10.45 -13.01 5.07
N PRO A 52 -11.13 -13.17 3.93
CA PRO A 52 -10.66 -14.11 2.91
C PRO A 52 -9.26 -13.72 2.44
N GLU A 53 -8.37 -14.74 2.36
CA GLU A 53 -7.03 -14.68 1.77
C GLU A 53 -6.96 -15.57 0.51
N GLU A 54 -8.02 -15.60 -0.29
CA GLU A 54 -8.19 -16.50 -1.43
C GLU A 54 -8.39 -15.70 -2.72
N GLY A 55 -7.52 -15.88 -3.72
CA GLY A 55 -7.67 -15.19 -5.00
C GLY A 55 -6.57 -15.54 -6.00
N GLU A 56 -6.68 -14.99 -7.21
CA GLU A 56 -5.66 -15.09 -8.25
C GLU A 56 -5.40 -13.70 -8.82
N LEU A 57 -4.13 -13.27 -8.79
CA LEU A 57 -3.72 -12.05 -9.45
C LEU A 57 -3.65 -12.30 -10.96
N SER A 58 -4.51 -11.65 -11.74
CA SER A 58 -4.60 -11.85 -13.17
C SER A 58 -4.42 -10.54 -13.93
N VAL A 59 -3.81 -10.62 -15.12
CA VAL A 59 -3.70 -9.50 -16.05
C VAL A 59 -4.31 -9.92 -17.37
N ASP A 60 -5.36 -9.22 -17.76
CA ASP A 60 -5.92 -9.32 -19.07
C ASP A 60 -4.90 -8.73 -20.05
N ALA A 61 -4.39 -9.56 -20.95
CA ALA A 61 -3.51 -9.12 -22.02
C ALA A 61 -4.36 -8.58 -23.17
N PRO A 62 -4.55 -7.24 -23.32
CA PRO A 62 -5.01 -6.70 -24.58
C PRO A 62 -4.01 -7.11 -25.67
N GLU A 63 -4.45 -7.21 -26.93
CA GLU A 63 -3.59 -7.70 -28.02
C GLU A 63 -2.22 -6.97 -28.05
N GLY A 64 -1.14 -7.73 -27.83
CA GLY A 64 0.24 -7.24 -27.93
C GLY A 64 1.02 -7.23 -26.62
N GLU A 65 2.34 -7.40 -26.74
CA GLU A 65 3.27 -7.24 -25.61
C GLU A 65 3.34 -5.75 -25.20
N LYS A 66 3.51 -5.50 -23.90
CA LYS A 66 3.70 -4.16 -23.33
C LYS A 66 4.97 -4.14 -22.52
N LYS A 67 5.67 -3.00 -22.53
CA LYS A 67 6.89 -2.76 -21.77
C LYS A 67 6.61 -1.78 -20.62
N ILE A 68 6.71 -2.25 -19.39
CA ILE A 68 6.42 -1.49 -18.17
C ILE A 68 7.74 -1.07 -17.51
N LEU A 69 7.87 0.21 -17.18
CA LEU A 69 8.97 0.73 -16.39
C LEU A 69 8.57 0.87 -14.93
N VAL A 70 9.37 0.30 -14.02
CA VAL A 70 9.31 0.62 -12.59
C VAL A 70 10.36 1.68 -12.28
N ASP A 71 9.92 2.85 -11.79
CA ASP A 71 10.81 3.96 -11.46
C ASP A 71 11.70 3.66 -10.25
N THR A 72 12.99 3.94 -10.41
CA THR A 72 13.99 3.89 -9.33
C THR A 72 14.83 5.17 -9.26
N SER A 73 14.46 6.19 -10.03
CA SER A 73 15.29 7.39 -10.24
C SER A 73 15.04 8.49 -9.23
N HIS A 74 13.97 8.38 -8.43
CA HIS A 74 13.53 9.42 -7.49
C HIS A 74 13.70 9.00 -6.03
N GLY A 75 14.72 8.20 -5.71
CA GLY A 75 14.96 7.71 -4.35
C GLY A 75 13.80 6.85 -3.83
N ASN A 76 13.19 6.08 -4.74
CA ASN A 76 12.06 5.20 -4.48
C ASN A 76 12.39 4.22 -3.36
N THR A 77 11.47 4.06 -2.41
CA THR A 77 11.63 3.17 -1.26
C THR A 77 10.73 1.96 -1.42
N PHE A 78 11.27 0.90 -2.01
CA PHE A 78 10.64 -0.42 -2.08
C PHE A 78 11.70 -1.50 -2.21
N ASP A 79 11.36 -2.73 -1.80
CA ASP A 79 12.19 -3.90 -2.03
C ASP A 79 11.68 -4.64 -3.26
N ARG A 80 12.58 -5.10 -4.14
CA ARG A 80 12.18 -5.87 -5.34
C ARG A 80 11.36 -7.12 -5.01
N ALA A 81 11.63 -7.76 -3.87
CA ALA A 81 10.88 -8.92 -3.41
C ALA A 81 9.38 -8.61 -3.20
N LYS A 82 9.05 -7.36 -2.83
CA LYS A 82 7.66 -6.92 -2.69
C LYS A 82 6.91 -6.89 -4.02
N LEU A 83 7.62 -6.77 -5.14
CA LEU A 83 7.03 -6.75 -6.48
C LEU A 83 6.88 -8.13 -7.11
N GLU A 84 7.38 -9.20 -6.47
CA GLU A 84 7.34 -10.56 -7.04
C GLU A 84 5.95 -10.93 -7.61
N PRO A 85 4.82 -10.74 -6.89
CA PRO A 85 3.51 -11.09 -7.44
C PRO A 85 3.16 -10.29 -8.71
N VAL A 86 3.42 -8.99 -8.69
CA VAL A 86 3.16 -8.09 -9.84
C VAL A 86 4.03 -8.46 -11.04
N LEU A 87 5.30 -8.78 -10.81
CA LEU A 87 6.24 -9.17 -11.87
C LEU A 87 5.86 -10.53 -12.48
N GLU A 88 5.46 -11.48 -11.64
CA GLU A 88 5.00 -12.81 -12.07
C GLU A 88 3.74 -12.66 -12.93
N ALA A 89 2.72 -11.94 -12.46
CA ALA A 89 1.46 -11.76 -13.19
C ALA A 89 1.65 -11.05 -14.54
N LEU A 90 2.46 -9.98 -14.60
CA LEU A 90 2.76 -9.29 -15.86
C LEU A 90 3.54 -10.18 -16.84
N ALA A 91 4.49 -10.99 -16.34
CA ALA A 91 5.26 -11.91 -17.16
C ALA A 91 4.41 -13.08 -17.68
N GLU A 92 3.50 -13.61 -16.86
CA GLU A 92 2.55 -14.66 -17.24
C GLU A 92 1.57 -14.18 -18.32
N ALA A 93 1.16 -12.91 -18.27
CA ALA A 93 0.37 -12.26 -19.30
C ALA A 93 1.17 -11.88 -20.57
N GLY A 94 2.49 -12.12 -20.59
CA GLY A 94 3.33 -11.89 -21.77
C GLY A 94 3.84 -10.46 -21.92
N HIS A 95 3.82 -9.66 -20.85
CA HIS A 95 4.40 -8.32 -20.81
C HIS A 95 5.84 -8.35 -20.24
N THR A 96 6.61 -7.30 -20.52
CA THR A 96 7.98 -7.14 -20.00
C THR A 96 8.04 -6.01 -18.98
N VAL A 97 8.83 -6.22 -17.91
CA VAL A 97 9.01 -5.24 -16.84
C VAL A 97 10.48 -4.95 -16.64
N ASP A 98 10.86 -3.69 -16.77
CA ASP A 98 12.20 -3.21 -16.42
C ASP A 98 12.14 -2.43 -15.10
N ILE A 99 12.98 -2.83 -14.14
CA ILE A 99 13.11 -2.15 -12.85
C ILE A 99 14.34 -1.26 -12.87
N GLY A 100 14.10 0.05 -12.99
CA GLY A 100 15.13 1.00 -13.36
C GLY A 100 15.62 0.76 -14.78
N ALA A 101 15.75 1.83 -15.57
CA ALA A 101 16.23 1.70 -16.94
C ALA A 101 17.59 0.97 -16.98
N VAL A 102 17.59 -0.19 -17.64
CA VAL A 102 18.66 -1.20 -17.63
C VAL A 102 19.93 -0.66 -18.31
N SER A 103 21.02 -0.68 -17.55
CA SER A 103 22.44 -0.68 -17.95
C SER A 103 22.83 -0.11 -19.33
N GLY A 104 23.32 1.13 -19.35
CA GLY A 104 24.08 1.68 -20.49
C GLY A 104 24.21 3.20 -20.45
N GLY A 105 23.19 3.86 -19.91
CA GLY A 105 23.23 5.20 -19.38
C GLY A 105 22.25 5.20 -18.23
N GLY A 106 22.72 5.43 -17.00
CA GLY A 106 21.78 5.59 -15.88
C GLY A 106 20.79 6.73 -16.18
N PHE A 107 19.89 6.99 -15.24
CA PHE A 107 19.19 8.28 -15.15
C PHE A 107 20.19 9.43 -14.89
N GLY A 108 21.06 9.67 -15.85
CA GLY A 108 22.23 10.50 -15.79
C GLY A 108 22.41 11.12 -17.16
N SER A 109 21.79 12.29 -17.34
CA SER A 109 21.89 13.20 -18.50
C SER A 109 21.19 12.83 -19.81
N GLY A 110 20.54 11.67 -19.91
CA GLY A 110 19.63 11.33 -21.02
C GLY A 110 18.27 12.03 -20.89
N ASP A 111 17.62 12.31 -22.02
CA ASP A 111 16.30 12.93 -22.07
C ASP A 111 15.23 11.98 -21.50
N TYR A 112 14.53 12.40 -20.45
CA TYR A 112 13.46 11.64 -19.83
C TYR A 112 12.32 11.34 -20.82
N ASN A 113 12.14 12.17 -21.86
CA ASN A 113 11.24 11.86 -22.96
C ASN A 113 11.63 10.59 -23.69
N ALA A 114 12.93 10.42 -24.00
CA ALA A 114 13.43 9.24 -24.70
C ALA A 114 13.22 7.97 -23.86
N THR A 115 13.39 8.08 -22.53
CA THR A 115 13.04 6.98 -21.63
C THR A 115 11.55 6.66 -21.72
N LEU A 116 10.66 7.62 -21.47
CA LEU A 116 9.21 7.39 -21.50
C LEU A 116 8.71 6.89 -22.87
N GLN A 117 9.39 7.27 -23.95
CA GLN A 117 9.07 6.82 -25.30
C GLN A 117 9.23 5.30 -25.46
N GLU A 118 10.25 4.71 -24.84
CA GLU A 118 10.56 3.28 -24.91
C GLU A 118 9.57 2.38 -24.14
N TYR A 119 8.73 2.93 -23.26
CA TYR A 119 7.84 2.16 -22.38
C TYR A 119 6.38 2.50 -22.59
N ASP A 120 5.50 1.50 -22.53
CA ASP A 120 4.06 1.65 -22.67
C ASP A 120 3.38 2.11 -21.38
N ALA A 121 3.97 1.77 -20.23
CA ALA A 121 3.43 2.10 -18.91
C ALA A 121 4.53 2.42 -17.89
N LEU A 122 4.17 3.19 -16.86
CA LEU A 122 5.06 3.57 -15.76
C LEU A 122 4.43 3.26 -14.39
N LEU A 123 5.18 2.54 -13.56
CA LEU A 123 4.87 2.29 -12.16
C LEU A 123 5.85 3.06 -11.27
N VAL A 124 5.33 3.98 -10.45
CA VAL A 124 6.11 4.79 -9.52
C VAL A 124 5.75 4.40 -8.09
N ILE A 125 6.70 3.81 -7.37
CA ILE A 125 6.46 3.32 -6.00
C ILE A 125 7.27 4.15 -5.02
N GLN A 126 6.57 4.71 -4.03
CA GLN A 126 7.07 5.50 -2.92
C GLN A 126 8.33 6.34 -3.25
N PRO A 127 8.22 7.29 -4.19
CA PRO A 127 9.35 8.15 -4.59
C PRO A 127 9.74 9.06 -3.41
N GLY A 128 11.02 9.05 -3.03
CA GLY A 128 11.55 9.87 -1.94
C GLY A 128 11.91 11.31 -2.32
N SER A 129 12.04 11.60 -3.62
CA SER A 129 12.33 12.94 -4.16
C SER A 129 11.33 13.38 -5.21
N GLY A 130 11.22 14.69 -5.42
CA GLY A 130 10.34 15.25 -6.44
C GLY A 130 10.89 15.11 -7.86
N PHE A 131 9.96 15.07 -8.82
CA PHE A 131 10.24 15.15 -10.24
C PHE A 131 10.52 16.61 -10.61
N SER A 132 11.52 16.84 -11.46
CA SER A 132 11.82 18.17 -12.01
C SER A 132 10.72 18.68 -12.94
N ASP A 133 10.66 19.98 -13.18
CA ASP A 133 9.65 20.60 -14.07
C ASP A 133 9.65 19.99 -15.49
N GLY A 134 10.85 19.66 -16.01
CA GLY A 134 11.00 18.99 -17.30
C GLY A 134 10.40 17.57 -17.29
N GLN A 135 10.65 16.80 -16.23
CA GLN A 135 10.09 15.45 -16.08
C GLN A 135 8.57 15.48 -15.90
N ARG A 136 8.03 16.47 -15.16
CA ARG A 136 6.58 16.66 -15.00
C ARG A 136 5.91 17.00 -16.32
N THR A 137 6.52 17.91 -17.10
CA THR A 137 6.05 18.25 -18.45
C THR A 137 6.09 17.03 -19.39
N ALA A 138 7.13 16.21 -19.29
CA ALA A 138 7.26 14.98 -20.07
C ALA A 138 6.18 13.95 -19.71
N LEU A 139 5.92 13.77 -18.40
CA LEU A 139 4.85 12.89 -17.92
C LEU A 139 3.48 13.35 -18.44
N GLN A 140 3.19 14.65 -18.39
CA GLN A 140 1.93 15.17 -18.93
C GLN A 140 1.78 14.83 -20.41
N LYS A 141 2.81 15.07 -21.24
CA LYS A 141 2.78 14.68 -22.67
C LYS A 141 2.61 13.18 -22.87
N TYR A 142 3.28 12.38 -22.05
CA TYR A 142 3.19 10.92 -22.07
C TYR A 142 1.77 10.45 -21.75
N THR A 143 1.15 10.97 -20.68
CA THR A 143 -0.22 10.63 -20.32
C THR A 143 -1.23 11.19 -21.30
N ASP A 144 -1.04 12.40 -21.82
CA ASP A 144 -1.94 13.00 -22.82
C ASP A 144 -1.96 12.19 -24.12
N GLY A 145 -0.85 11.54 -24.45
CA GLY A 145 -0.75 10.66 -25.61
C GLY A 145 -1.13 9.20 -25.35
N GLY A 146 -1.70 8.84 -24.20
CA GLY A 146 -2.20 7.49 -23.91
C GLY A 146 -1.30 6.62 -23.02
N GLY A 147 -0.15 7.14 -22.58
CA GLY A 147 0.73 6.45 -21.64
C GLY A 147 0.11 6.34 -20.25
N ARG A 148 0.20 5.18 -19.62
CA ARG A 148 -0.46 4.89 -18.33
C ARG A 148 0.51 5.00 -17.18
N VAL A 149 0.11 5.69 -16.11
CA VAL A 149 0.95 5.88 -14.92
C VAL A 149 0.17 5.43 -13.68
N VAL A 150 0.76 4.52 -12.91
CA VAL A 150 0.30 4.19 -11.55
C VAL A 150 1.33 4.70 -10.55
N VAL A 151 0.87 5.46 -9.57
CA VAL A 151 1.67 5.95 -8.46
C VAL A 151 1.16 5.28 -7.19
N LEU A 152 2.04 4.58 -6.50
CA LEU A 152 1.79 4.03 -5.17
C LEU A 152 2.66 4.83 -4.20
N GLY A 153 2.06 5.33 -3.12
CA GLY A 153 2.82 6.09 -2.14
C GLY A 153 2.23 5.98 -0.76
N GLU A 154 3.05 6.28 0.23
CA GLU A 154 2.72 6.15 1.64
C GLU A 154 2.95 7.48 2.36
N PRO A 155 2.15 7.79 3.38
CA PRO A 155 2.30 9.00 4.18
C PRO A 155 3.64 9.01 4.93
N THR A 156 3.94 10.12 5.63
CA THR A 156 5.24 10.28 6.28
C THR A 156 5.44 9.24 7.38
N GLN A 157 6.59 8.56 7.33
CA GLN A 157 6.93 7.49 8.25
C GLN A 157 8.19 7.83 9.03
N SER A 158 8.22 7.40 10.29
CA SER A 158 9.45 7.43 11.08
C SER A 158 10.25 6.15 10.82
N ALA A 159 11.53 6.31 10.52
CA ALA A 159 12.48 5.21 10.36
C ALA A 159 13.71 5.43 11.26
N LEU A 160 14.56 4.42 11.37
CA LEU A 160 15.86 4.54 12.03
C LEU A 160 16.96 4.43 10.97
N GLY A 161 17.72 5.51 10.81
CA GLY A 161 18.89 5.56 9.94
C GLY A 161 20.19 5.32 10.72
N GLN A 162 21.26 5.01 10.00
CA GLN A 162 22.60 4.90 10.58
C GLN A 162 23.27 6.28 10.62
N GLY A 163 23.62 6.74 11.82
CA GLY A 163 24.41 7.95 12.07
C GLY A 163 25.81 7.64 12.59
N THR A 164 26.66 8.66 12.65
CA THR A 164 28.07 8.55 13.10
C THR A 164 28.23 7.93 14.49
N PHE A 165 27.24 8.07 15.37
CA PHE A 165 27.28 7.62 16.77
C PHE A 165 26.19 6.59 17.12
N GLY A 166 25.59 5.93 16.12
CA GLY A 166 24.53 4.95 16.32
C GLY A 166 23.29 5.23 15.48
N LEU A 167 22.16 4.60 15.81
CA LEU A 167 20.90 4.80 15.10
C LEU A 167 20.33 6.18 15.42
N VAL A 168 19.85 6.89 14.39
CA VAL A 168 19.18 8.19 14.50
C VAL A 168 17.79 8.12 13.86
N PRO A 169 16.77 8.82 14.42
CA PRO A 169 15.48 8.94 13.76
C PRO A 169 15.62 9.62 12.40
N THR A 170 15.04 9.01 11.37
CA THR A 170 14.90 9.56 10.02
C THR A 170 13.42 9.55 9.64
N GLN A 171 13.07 10.26 8.57
CA GLN A 171 11.73 10.23 8.01
C GLN A 171 11.79 9.77 6.57
N ILE A 172 10.84 8.91 6.20
CA ILE A 172 10.56 8.55 4.81
C ILE A 172 9.29 9.33 4.44
N THR A 173 9.36 10.10 3.37
CA THR A 173 8.28 11.00 2.93
C THR A 173 8.02 10.79 1.45
N PHE A 174 6.76 10.90 1.06
CA PHE A 174 6.39 10.96 -0.35
C PHE A 174 6.88 12.26 -1.01
N GLY A 175 7.87 12.13 -1.89
CA GLY A 175 8.56 13.21 -2.57
C GLY A 175 7.87 13.72 -3.83
N ALA A 176 6.95 12.95 -4.43
CA ALA A 176 6.35 13.27 -5.73
C ALA A 176 5.07 14.12 -5.66
N ASN A 177 4.78 14.77 -4.53
CA ASN A 177 3.61 15.64 -4.37
C ASN A 177 3.51 16.74 -5.45
N GLY A 178 4.63 17.26 -5.94
CA GLY A 178 4.63 18.22 -7.05
C GLY A 178 4.12 17.62 -8.36
N MET A 179 4.50 16.37 -8.66
CA MET A 179 4.05 15.63 -9.84
C MET A 179 2.57 15.26 -9.73
N THR A 180 2.13 14.67 -8.61
CA THR A 180 0.72 14.27 -8.47
C THR A 180 -0.23 15.47 -8.43
N THR A 181 0.24 16.63 -7.92
CA THR A 181 -0.55 17.88 -7.92
C THR A 181 -0.85 18.36 -9.33
N ASP A 182 0.03 18.12 -10.31
CA ASP A 182 -0.23 18.46 -11.71
C ASP A 182 -1.40 17.65 -12.31
N TYR A 183 -1.76 16.53 -11.66
CA TYR A 183 -2.95 15.71 -11.94
C TYR A 183 -4.08 15.92 -10.92
N GLY A 184 -4.00 16.97 -10.11
CA GLY A 184 -5.04 17.33 -9.15
C GLY A 184 -5.10 16.46 -7.89
N ALA A 185 -4.03 15.72 -7.57
CA ALA A 185 -3.99 14.84 -6.40
C ALA A 185 -2.78 15.15 -5.51
N ARG A 186 -2.99 15.28 -4.20
CA ARG A 186 -1.92 15.57 -3.24
C ARG A 186 -1.99 14.64 -2.04
N MET A 187 -0.88 13.98 -1.71
CA MET A 187 -0.81 13.12 -0.54
C MET A 187 -0.83 13.92 0.76
N GLY A 188 -1.67 13.47 1.67
CA GLY A 188 -1.69 13.84 3.08
C GLY A 188 -0.44 13.33 3.82
N ALA A 189 -0.02 14.05 4.87
CA ALA A 189 1.21 13.72 5.56
C ALA A 189 1.05 12.60 6.61
N ASP A 190 -0.18 12.21 6.94
CA ASP A 190 -0.49 11.38 8.10
C ASP A 190 -1.10 10.04 7.69
N LEU A 191 -0.86 9.03 8.52
CA LEU A 191 -1.50 7.72 8.41
C LEU A 191 -2.97 7.81 8.80
N LEU A 192 -3.78 6.93 8.24
CA LEU A 192 -5.15 6.70 8.64
C LEU A 192 -5.23 5.53 9.63
N TYR A 193 -6.30 5.51 10.42
CA TYR A 193 -6.64 4.42 11.30
C TYR A 193 -8.16 4.40 11.55
N ASN A 194 -8.72 3.24 11.85
CA ASN A 194 -10.12 3.07 12.23
C ASN A 194 -10.22 2.14 13.44
N MET A 195 -11.06 2.49 14.42
CA MET A 195 -11.23 1.72 15.67
C MET A 195 -12.50 0.88 15.65
N ASP A 196 -13.31 0.99 14.59
CA ASP A 196 -14.47 0.14 14.40
C ASP A 196 -14.02 -1.17 13.75
N ASP A 197 -14.22 -2.29 14.44
CA ASP A 197 -13.85 -3.64 13.99
C ASP A 197 -14.52 -4.03 12.66
N SER A 198 -15.61 -3.36 12.27
CA SER A 198 -16.24 -3.54 10.95
C SER A 198 -15.62 -2.71 9.82
N ALA A 199 -14.63 -1.89 10.14
CA ALA A 199 -13.98 -0.94 9.23
C ALA A 199 -12.45 -1.10 9.18
N ASN A 200 -11.93 -2.20 9.74
CA ASN A 200 -10.53 -2.56 9.71
C ASN A 200 -10.34 -4.09 9.71
N ASP A 201 -9.27 -4.56 9.09
CA ASP A 201 -8.91 -5.98 9.07
C ASP A 201 -8.17 -6.36 10.35
N ASN A 202 -8.90 -6.51 11.45
CA ASN A 202 -8.38 -7.01 12.74
C ASN A 202 -7.21 -6.21 13.35
N ASN A 203 -6.86 -5.08 12.76
CA ASN A 203 -5.83 -4.15 13.16
C ASN A 203 -6.29 -2.75 12.79
N PHE A 204 -6.40 -1.88 13.80
CA PHE A 204 -6.91 -0.51 13.64
C PHE A 204 -6.17 0.35 12.59
N LYS A 205 -4.99 -0.07 12.11
CA LYS A 205 -4.24 0.61 11.03
C LYS A 205 -4.47 0.01 9.64
N GLU A 206 -4.94 -1.22 9.56
CA GLU A 206 -5.35 -1.93 8.34
C GLU A 206 -6.79 -1.53 8.04
N ILE A 207 -6.97 -0.33 7.51
CA ILE A 207 -8.30 0.23 7.30
C ILE A 207 -8.90 -0.25 5.99
N TYR A 208 -10.21 -0.48 6.00
CA TYR A 208 -10.95 -0.74 4.78
C TYR A 208 -11.16 0.52 3.95
N ALA A 209 -11.15 0.35 2.63
CA ALA A 209 -11.59 1.36 1.69
C ALA A 209 -12.52 0.75 0.63
N GLU A 210 -13.50 1.53 0.21
CA GLU A 210 -14.58 1.07 -0.68
C GLU A 210 -14.64 1.94 -1.95
N PRO A 211 -15.12 1.39 -3.08
CA PRO A 211 -15.39 2.17 -4.28
C PRO A 211 -16.37 3.32 -4.04
N THR A 212 -15.99 4.53 -4.45
CA THR A 212 -16.89 5.70 -4.36
C THR A 212 -17.84 5.83 -5.56
N GLY A 213 -17.73 4.94 -6.54
CA GLY A 213 -18.53 4.91 -7.75
C GLY A 213 -18.11 3.77 -8.68
N ASN A 214 -18.69 3.77 -9.87
CA ASN A 214 -18.35 2.78 -10.89
C ASN A 214 -17.12 3.24 -11.67
N SER A 215 -16.06 2.44 -11.66
CA SER A 215 -14.85 2.62 -12.45
C SER A 215 -14.36 1.24 -12.91
N PRO A 216 -13.71 1.12 -14.08
CA PRO A 216 -12.96 -0.08 -14.43
C PRO A 216 -11.91 -0.46 -13.38
N LEU A 217 -11.42 0.52 -12.60
CA LEU A 217 -10.47 0.27 -11.51
C LEU A 217 -11.08 -0.48 -10.33
N THR A 218 -12.41 -0.44 -10.17
CA THR A 218 -13.13 -1.02 -9.04
C THR A 218 -14.13 -2.09 -9.49
N GLU A 219 -14.01 -2.59 -10.72
CA GLU A 219 -14.84 -3.69 -11.19
C GLU A 219 -14.49 -4.96 -10.40
N GLY A 220 -15.51 -5.57 -9.79
CA GLY A 220 -15.34 -6.74 -8.92
C GLY A 220 -14.78 -6.45 -7.52
N VAL A 221 -14.48 -5.20 -7.18
CA VAL A 221 -14.00 -4.79 -5.86
C VAL A 221 -15.19 -4.36 -5.01
N GLU A 222 -15.43 -5.05 -3.89
CA GLU A 222 -16.36 -4.60 -2.86
C GLU A 222 -15.61 -3.82 -1.78
N THR A 223 -14.46 -4.31 -1.33
CA THR A 223 -13.64 -3.69 -0.28
C THR A 223 -12.16 -4.04 -0.46
N VAL A 224 -11.28 -3.08 -0.18
CA VAL A 224 -9.83 -3.30 -0.11
C VAL A 224 -9.32 -2.94 1.29
N THR A 225 -8.17 -3.49 1.69
CA THR A 225 -7.51 -3.15 2.95
C THR A 225 -6.13 -2.57 2.72
N PHE A 226 -5.77 -1.56 3.53
CA PHE A 226 -4.49 -0.86 3.44
C PHE A 226 -3.81 -0.79 4.81
N SER A 227 -2.71 -1.52 5.00
CA SER A 227 -1.95 -1.56 6.25
C SER A 227 -1.16 -0.29 6.57
N ARG A 228 -0.90 0.55 5.56
CA ARG A 228 -0.18 1.83 5.69
C ARG A 228 -0.92 2.98 5.03
N ALA A 229 -2.25 2.91 5.08
CA ALA A 229 -3.15 3.86 4.46
C ALA A 229 -2.79 5.31 4.77
N GLY A 230 -2.47 6.08 3.73
CA GLY A 230 -2.52 7.53 3.73
C GLY A 230 -3.87 8.03 3.21
N TYR A 231 -3.92 9.32 2.92
CA TYR A 231 -5.06 9.93 2.24
C TYR A 231 -4.60 10.88 1.15
N ILE A 232 -5.47 11.09 0.17
CA ILE A 232 -5.27 12.00 -0.96
C ILE A 232 -6.27 13.15 -0.84
N VAL A 233 -5.76 14.35 -1.01
CA VAL A 233 -6.56 15.57 -1.16
C VAL A 233 -6.63 15.89 -2.65
N THR A 234 -7.84 15.94 -3.20
CA THR A 234 -8.06 16.46 -4.56
C THR A 234 -7.88 17.97 -4.56
N VAL A 235 -7.05 18.49 -5.46
CA VAL A 235 -6.65 19.89 -5.53
C VAL A 235 -6.76 20.44 -6.95
N GLY A 236 -6.97 21.75 -7.07
CA GLY A 236 -7.11 22.42 -8.36
C GLY A 236 -8.43 22.12 -9.07
N ASP A 237 -8.65 22.80 -10.19
CA ASP A 237 -9.78 22.56 -11.09
C ASP A 237 -9.33 21.53 -12.14
N THR A 238 -9.49 20.24 -11.82
CA THR A 238 -9.08 19.11 -12.67
C THR A 238 -10.19 18.06 -12.75
N ASP A 239 -10.05 17.11 -13.68
CA ASP A 239 -10.96 15.96 -13.82
C ASP A 239 -10.61 14.80 -12.86
N ALA A 240 -9.85 15.08 -11.79
CA ALA A 240 -9.52 14.09 -10.77
C ALA A 240 -10.79 13.57 -10.07
N SER A 241 -10.93 12.25 -10.04
CA SER A 241 -12.04 11.53 -9.44
C SER A 241 -11.55 10.60 -8.34
N VAL A 242 -12.28 10.56 -7.22
CA VAL A 242 -12.02 9.59 -6.16
C VAL A 242 -12.45 8.21 -6.67
N VAL A 243 -11.57 7.23 -6.49
CA VAL A 243 -11.79 5.82 -6.87
C VAL A 243 -12.16 5.02 -5.63
N LEU A 244 -11.35 5.16 -4.58
CA LEU A 244 -11.56 4.52 -3.28
C LEU A 244 -11.63 5.57 -2.16
N GLY A 245 -12.57 5.38 -1.25
CA GLY A 245 -12.71 6.16 -0.02
C GLY A 245 -12.54 5.27 1.21
N ALA A 246 -11.80 5.74 2.19
CA ALA A 246 -11.68 5.06 3.47
C ALA A 246 -13.05 4.91 4.15
N ALA A 247 -13.26 3.77 4.81
CA ALA A 247 -14.49 3.46 5.53
C ALA A 247 -14.87 4.55 6.55
N ASP A 248 -16.17 4.66 6.82
CA ASP A 248 -16.70 5.64 7.76
C ASP A 248 -16.06 5.53 9.15
N GLY A 249 -15.88 6.67 9.82
CA GLY A 249 -15.26 6.72 11.14
C GLY A 249 -13.72 6.71 11.13
N THR A 250 -13.08 6.52 9.96
CA THR A 250 -11.62 6.61 9.79
C THR A 250 -11.08 7.97 10.21
N ARG A 251 -9.88 7.96 10.79
CA ARG A 251 -9.23 9.15 11.36
C ARG A 251 -7.75 9.22 11.03
N THR A 252 -7.19 10.43 11.08
CA THR A 252 -5.74 10.63 10.98
C THR A 252 -5.04 10.24 12.27
N LEU A 253 -3.96 9.47 12.21
CA LEU A 253 -3.27 8.88 13.36
C LEU A 253 -2.65 9.92 14.31
N LYS A 254 -2.07 11.00 13.79
CA LYS A 254 -1.36 11.99 14.61
C LYS A 254 -2.30 12.91 15.37
N ASP A 255 -3.35 13.38 14.71
CA ASP A 255 -4.21 14.45 15.21
C ASP A 255 -5.65 13.98 15.51
N ASP A 256 -5.96 12.70 15.35
CA ASP A 256 -7.29 12.10 15.60
C ASP A 256 -8.45 12.81 14.87
N ARG A 257 -8.18 13.34 13.67
CA ARG A 257 -9.18 14.07 12.89
C ARG A 257 -10.07 13.09 12.15
N THR A 258 -11.38 13.26 12.28
CA THR A 258 -12.39 12.58 11.46
C THR A 258 -12.58 13.31 10.13
N GLY A 259 -12.90 12.56 9.08
CA GLY A 259 -13.28 13.09 7.78
C GLY A 259 -13.58 11.98 6.78
N SER A 260 -13.91 12.37 5.56
CA SER A 260 -13.91 11.45 4.41
C SER A 260 -12.56 11.54 3.75
N TYR A 261 -11.86 10.41 3.65
CA TYR A 261 -10.49 10.34 3.14
C TYR A 261 -10.47 9.53 1.85
N ALA A 262 -10.03 10.15 0.74
CA ALA A 262 -9.77 9.40 -0.48
C ALA A 262 -8.46 8.61 -0.31
N THR A 263 -8.47 7.33 -0.66
CA THR A 263 -7.30 6.44 -0.61
C THR A 263 -6.80 6.09 -2.00
N ALA A 264 -7.63 6.24 -3.03
CA ALA A 264 -7.21 6.21 -4.43
C ALA A 264 -7.92 7.29 -5.26
N VAL A 265 -7.19 7.92 -6.19
CA VAL A 265 -7.68 8.96 -7.10
C VAL A 265 -7.18 8.67 -8.51
N GLN A 266 -8.04 8.87 -9.50
CA GLN A 266 -7.69 8.79 -10.92
C GLN A 266 -7.92 10.13 -11.60
N ASN A 267 -6.97 10.53 -12.45
CA ASN A 267 -7.15 11.61 -13.41
C ASN A 267 -6.64 11.14 -14.78
N GLY A 268 -7.57 10.84 -15.69
CA GLY A 268 -7.27 10.32 -17.02
C GLY A 268 -6.38 9.07 -16.97
N ASN A 269 -5.15 9.22 -17.46
CA ASN A 269 -4.17 8.14 -17.58
C ASN A 269 -3.19 8.06 -16.39
N MET A 270 -3.49 8.75 -15.27
CA MET A 270 -2.77 8.62 -13.99
C MET A 270 -3.70 8.11 -12.88
N VAL A 271 -3.24 7.09 -12.15
CA VAL A 271 -3.87 6.61 -10.91
C VAL A 271 -2.90 6.78 -9.75
N PHE A 272 -3.39 7.33 -8.64
CA PHE A 272 -2.63 7.49 -7.40
C PHE A 272 -3.33 6.75 -6.26
N VAL A 273 -2.61 5.81 -5.63
CA VAL A 273 -3.04 5.05 -4.44
C VAL A 273 -2.18 5.46 -3.26
N ALA A 274 -2.83 5.70 -2.12
CA ALA A 274 -2.22 6.15 -0.86
C ALA A 274 -1.73 5.00 0.02
N ASP A 275 -1.35 3.89 -0.59
CA ASP A 275 -0.68 2.76 0.03
C ASP A 275 0.23 2.11 -1.02
N SER A 276 1.32 1.47 -0.59
CA SER A 276 2.19 0.70 -1.50
C SER A 276 2.46 -0.73 -1.03
N ASP A 277 1.99 -1.11 0.15
CA ASP A 277 2.22 -2.43 0.73
C ASP A 277 1.13 -3.43 0.33
N PHE A 278 -0.07 -2.98 -0.08
CA PHE A 278 -1.16 -3.84 -0.57
C PHE A 278 -0.81 -4.72 -1.79
N ILE A 279 0.25 -4.40 -2.53
CA ILE A 279 0.74 -5.23 -3.65
C ILE A 279 1.69 -6.35 -3.19
N THR A 280 2.09 -6.35 -1.92
CA THR A 280 3.03 -7.34 -1.40
C THR A 280 2.32 -8.66 -1.12
N ARG A 281 3.04 -9.78 -1.21
CA ARG A 281 2.45 -11.12 -1.02
C ARG A 281 1.71 -11.30 0.31
N SER A 282 2.09 -10.59 1.38
CA SER A 282 1.43 -10.70 2.68
C SER A 282 0.12 -9.94 2.78
N GLU A 283 -0.16 -9.03 1.85
CA GLU A 283 -1.34 -8.15 1.86
C GLU A 283 -2.21 -8.32 0.61
N LEU A 284 -1.63 -8.90 -0.45
CA LEU A 284 -2.22 -8.95 -1.78
C LEU A 284 -3.56 -9.67 -1.82
N TYR A 285 -3.72 -10.71 -1.01
CA TYR A 285 -4.92 -11.53 -1.04
C TYR A 285 -5.90 -11.16 0.06
N ASP A 286 -5.63 -10.11 0.83
CA ASP A 286 -6.51 -9.68 1.90
C ASP A 286 -7.72 -8.96 1.28
N VAL A 287 -8.92 -9.44 1.62
CA VAL A 287 -10.19 -8.92 1.09
C VAL A 287 -10.20 -8.98 -0.45
N ASP A 288 -10.39 -7.87 -1.18
CA ASP A 288 -10.34 -7.83 -2.65
C ASP A 288 -9.08 -7.11 -3.18
N ASN A 289 -7.98 -7.08 -2.40
CA ASN A 289 -6.75 -6.42 -2.80
C ASN A 289 -6.22 -6.95 -4.15
N GLU A 290 -6.29 -8.25 -4.41
CA GLU A 290 -5.83 -8.88 -5.63
C GLU A 290 -6.69 -8.50 -6.83
N VAL A 291 -7.99 -8.29 -6.63
CA VAL A 291 -8.90 -7.78 -7.67
C VAL A 291 -8.54 -6.33 -8.00
N PHE A 292 -8.31 -5.50 -6.99
CA PHE A 292 -7.90 -4.12 -7.21
C PHE A 292 -6.52 -4.02 -7.88
N VAL A 293 -5.56 -4.85 -7.47
CA VAL A 293 -4.24 -4.91 -8.12
C VAL A 293 -4.38 -5.40 -9.56
N SER A 294 -5.20 -6.43 -9.83
CA SER A 294 -5.49 -6.89 -11.21
C SER A 294 -6.00 -5.74 -12.08
N ASN A 295 -6.96 -4.95 -11.56
CA ASN A 295 -7.49 -3.77 -12.26
C ASN A 295 -6.44 -2.69 -12.51
N LEU A 296 -5.50 -2.46 -11.58
CA LEU A 296 -4.37 -1.53 -11.77
C LEU A 296 -3.40 -2.02 -12.85
N LEU A 297 -3.11 -3.33 -12.90
CA LEU A 297 -2.25 -3.91 -13.92
C LEU A 297 -2.92 -3.85 -15.30
N ASN A 298 -4.21 -4.18 -15.38
CA ASN A 298 -5.04 -4.01 -16.58
C ASN A 298 -5.06 -2.55 -17.06
N PHE A 299 -5.16 -1.60 -16.13
CA PHE A 299 -5.05 -0.18 -16.44
C PHE A 299 -3.68 0.17 -17.04
N LEU A 300 -2.58 -0.35 -16.49
CA LEU A 300 -1.23 -0.11 -17.02
C LEU A 300 -1.07 -0.64 -18.46
N VAL A 301 -1.53 -1.87 -18.73
CA VAL A 301 -1.30 -2.52 -20.03
C VAL A 301 -2.31 -2.14 -21.12
N SER A 302 -3.41 -1.48 -20.76
CA SER A 302 -4.44 -1.01 -21.71
C SER A 302 -4.12 0.32 -22.41
N GLY A 303 -2.99 0.95 -22.10
CA GLY A 303 -2.55 2.18 -22.77
C GLY A 303 -2.26 1.98 -24.26
N ASP A 304 -2.61 2.96 -25.09
CA ASP A 304 -2.46 2.98 -26.55
C ASP A 304 -1.45 4.03 -27.01
N LYS A 305 -0.49 4.38 -26.14
CA LYS A 305 0.54 5.38 -26.41
C LYS A 305 1.32 5.09 -27.69
N PRO A 306 1.41 6.04 -28.64
CA PRO A 306 2.29 5.91 -29.79
C PRO A 306 3.78 5.80 -29.42
N ASP A 307 4.56 5.12 -30.28
CA ASP A 307 6.00 4.93 -30.11
C ASP A 307 6.82 6.23 -30.24
N ASP A 308 6.24 7.32 -30.74
CA ASP A 308 6.87 8.63 -30.87
C ASP A 308 6.52 9.60 -29.74
N VAL A 309 5.80 9.12 -28.72
CA VAL A 309 5.34 9.92 -27.58
C VAL A 309 6.04 9.51 -26.28
N PRO A 310 6.54 10.48 -25.47
CA PRO A 310 6.64 11.91 -25.78
C PRO A 310 7.77 12.16 -26.80
N SER A 311 7.60 13.20 -27.63
CA SER A 311 8.59 13.52 -28.65
C SER A 311 9.95 13.88 -28.05
N VAL A 312 11.01 13.33 -28.65
CA VAL A 312 12.40 13.61 -28.25
C VAL A 312 12.98 14.72 -29.14
N PRO A 313 13.46 15.83 -28.56
CA PRO A 313 14.09 16.91 -29.31
C PRO A 313 15.25 16.41 -30.19
N GLY A 314 15.18 16.69 -31.49
CA GLY A 314 16.20 16.29 -32.47
C GLY A 314 15.92 14.98 -33.21
N GLN A 315 14.83 14.27 -32.89
CA GLN A 315 14.38 13.08 -33.65
C GLN A 315 13.54 13.46 -34.90
N ASP A 316 12.92 14.64 -34.91
CA ASP A 316 12.00 15.12 -35.97
C ASP A 316 12.68 15.62 -37.26
N ASP A 317 14.01 15.76 -37.31
CA ASP A 317 14.72 16.35 -38.48
C ASP A 317 15.17 15.32 -39.55
N GLY A 318 14.77 14.05 -39.42
CA GLY A 318 15.34 12.93 -40.20
C GLY A 318 14.53 12.40 -41.40
N GLY A 319 13.40 13.02 -41.76
CA GLY A 319 12.39 12.40 -42.62
C GLY A 319 12.19 13.01 -44.02
N GLY A 320 13.24 13.44 -44.72
CA GLY A 320 13.10 13.98 -46.07
C GLY A 320 14.36 13.92 -46.92
N PHE A 321 14.59 12.79 -47.58
CA PHE A 321 15.41 12.69 -48.80
C PHE A 321 14.60 12.05 -49.92
#